data_AF-A0A379F096-F1
#
_entry.id   AF-A0A379F096-F1
#
_cell.length_a   1.000
_cell.length_b   1.000
_cell.length_c   1.000
_cell.angle_alpha   90.00
_cell.angle_beta   90.00
_cell.angle_gamma   90.00
#
_symmetry.space_group_name_H-M   'P 1'
#
loop_
_entity.id
_entity.type
_entity.pdbx_description
1 polymer ?
#
loop_
_entity_poly.entity_id
_entity_poly.type
_entity_poly.pdbx_seq_one_letter_code
_entity_poly.pdbx_strand_id
1 'polypeptide(L)'
;MIAPGVIDRQSVDQPVQTGYKSVDAMIPIGRGQRELIIGDRQTGKTALAVDAIINQRDSGIKCIYVAIGQKASTISNVVRKLEEHGALENTIVVVASASESAALQYLAPYAVVQWVNTSVTVVKML
;
A
#
# COMPACT_ATOMS: atom_id res chain seq x y z
N MET A 1 12.92 -15.26 -1.54
CA MET A 1 13.16 -15.00 -0.11
C MET A 1 12.12 -15.78 0.68
N ILE A 2 12.51 -16.48 1.73
CA ILE A 2 11.61 -17.28 2.56
C ILE A 2 11.04 -16.35 3.64
N ALA A 3 9.74 -16.45 3.96
CA ALA A 3 9.13 -15.63 5.01
C ALA A 3 9.76 -15.94 6.39
N PRO A 4 9.77 -14.99 7.33
CA PRO A 4 10.31 -15.21 8.67
C PRO A 4 9.68 -16.44 9.34
N GLY A 5 10.53 -17.23 9.98
CA GLY A 5 10.13 -18.42 10.73
C GLY A 5 9.22 -18.03 11.91
N VAL A 6 8.58 -19.01 12.53
CA VAL A 6 7.64 -18.75 13.64
C VAL A 6 8.35 -18.07 14.81
N ILE A 7 9.63 -18.40 15.05
CA ILE A 7 10.44 -17.87 16.16
C ILE A 7 10.83 -16.40 15.93
N ASP A 8 10.96 -15.97 14.67
CA ASP A 8 11.37 -14.60 14.31
C ASP A 8 10.20 -13.60 14.32
N ARG A 9 8.97 -14.07 14.60
CA ARG A 9 7.77 -13.22 14.60
C ARG A 9 7.49 -12.69 15.99
N GLN A 10 7.35 -11.39 16.08
CA GLN A 10 6.80 -10.72 17.25
C GLN A 10 5.30 -10.45 17.05
N SER A 11 4.53 -10.50 18.13
CA SER A 11 3.14 -10.05 18.12
C SER A 11 3.06 -8.57 17.73
N VAL A 12 2.04 -8.23 16.94
CA VAL A 12 1.79 -6.86 16.50
C VAL A 12 1.32 -6.01 17.67
N ASP A 13 2.07 -4.97 18.02
CA ASP A 13 1.82 -4.09 19.18
C ASP A 13 1.69 -2.60 18.80
N GLN A 14 2.20 -2.20 17.63
CA GLN A 14 2.20 -0.81 17.17
C GLN A 14 1.06 -0.53 16.19
N PRO A 15 0.20 0.48 16.42
CA PRO A 15 -0.89 0.80 15.51
C PRO A 15 -0.42 1.56 14.25
N VAL A 16 -1.16 1.37 13.16
CA VAL A 16 -1.05 2.14 11.90
C VAL A 16 -2.38 2.83 11.66
N GLN A 17 -2.39 4.16 11.78
CA GLN A 17 -3.60 4.96 11.68
C GLN A 17 -3.94 5.25 10.22
N THR A 18 -5.12 4.87 9.75
CA THR A 18 -5.55 5.14 8.36
C THR A 18 -6.06 6.57 8.19
N GLY A 19 -6.50 7.22 9.26
CA GLY A 19 -7.14 8.54 9.23
C GLY A 19 -8.66 8.48 9.04
N TYR A 20 -9.21 7.28 8.79
CA TYR A 20 -10.65 7.06 8.72
C TYR A 20 -11.17 6.59 10.08
N LYS A 21 -12.00 7.43 10.72
CA LYS A 21 -12.62 7.11 12.02
C LYS A 21 -13.35 5.76 12.01
N SER A 22 -14.05 5.44 10.91
CA SER A 22 -14.78 4.18 10.77
C SER A 22 -13.84 2.97 10.74
N VAL A 23 -12.67 3.08 10.12
CA VAL A 23 -11.69 1.99 10.05
C VAL A 23 -10.91 1.92 11.35
N ASP A 24 -10.33 3.04 11.80
CA ASP A 24 -9.45 3.05 12.99
C ASP A 24 -10.20 2.69 14.29
N ALA A 25 -11.52 2.91 14.36
CA ALA A 25 -12.33 2.54 15.53
C ALA A 25 -12.85 1.09 15.50
N MET A 26 -13.29 0.59 14.34
CA MET A 26 -13.91 -0.74 14.25
C MET A 26 -12.93 -1.84 13.85
N ILE A 27 -11.92 -1.50 13.03
CA ILE A 27 -10.97 -2.43 12.43
C ILE A 27 -9.56 -1.79 12.52
N PRO A 28 -8.96 -1.71 13.72
CA PRO A 28 -7.64 -1.12 13.88
C PRO A 28 -6.58 -1.98 13.15
N ILE A 29 -5.70 -1.32 12.40
CA ILE A 29 -4.62 -1.97 11.66
C ILE A 29 -3.32 -1.82 12.46
N GLY A 30 -2.59 -2.92 12.66
CA GLY A 30 -1.29 -2.91 13.32
C GLY A 30 -0.09 -3.04 12.36
N ARG A 31 1.10 -2.64 12.80
CA ARG A 31 2.36 -2.75 12.04
C ARG A 31 2.72 -4.22 11.83
N GLY A 32 2.88 -4.63 10.58
CA GLY A 32 3.14 -6.03 10.22
C GLY A 32 1.88 -6.89 10.04
N GLN A 33 0.69 -6.34 10.28
CA GLN A 33 -0.58 -6.97 9.92
C GLN A 33 -0.80 -6.90 8.41
N ARG A 34 -1.54 -7.88 7.88
CA ARG A 34 -2.02 -7.88 6.50
C ARG A 34 -3.53 -7.70 6.52
N GLU A 35 -3.99 -6.56 6.02
CA GLU A 35 -5.41 -6.21 6.00
C GLU A 35 -5.95 -6.25 4.56
N LEU A 36 -7.08 -6.91 4.36
CA LEU A 36 -7.70 -7.07 3.03
C LEU A 36 -8.70 -5.94 2.78
N ILE A 37 -8.48 -5.18 1.70
CA ILE A 37 -9.45 -4.18 1.20
C ILE A 37 -10.20 -4.80 0.02
N ILE A 38 -11.46 -5.19 0.23
CA ILE A 38 -12.31 -5.82 -0.80
C ILE A 38 -13.63 -5.05 -0.99
N GLY A 39 -14.18 -5.11 -2.19
CA GLY A 39 -15.48 -4.51 -2.54
C GLY A 39 -15.64 -4.32 -4.04
N ASP A 40 -16.81 -3.87 -4.47
CA ASP A 40 -17.14 -3.69 -5.88
C ASP A 40 -16.35 -2.57 -6.57
N ARG A 41 -16.44 -2.50 -7.89
CA ARG A 41 -15.83 -1.39 -8.65
C ARG A 41 -16.41 -0.06 -8.15
N GLN A 42 -15.53 0.96 -8.05
CA GLN A 42 -15.88 2.33 -7.65
C GLN A 42 -16.35 2.52 -6.19
N THR A 43 -16.15 1.55 -5.30
CA THR A 43 -16.47 1.69 -3.86
C THR A 43 -15.40 2.45 -3.03
N GLY A 44 -14.47 3.16 -3.69
CA GLY A 44 -13.46 3.95 -2.97
C GLY A 44 -12.22 3.18 -2.48
N LYS A 45 -12.03 1.90 -2.83
CA LYS A 45 -10.85 1.11 -2.42
C LYS A 45 -9.50 1.82 -2.61
N THR A 46 -9.30 2.45 -3.77
CA THR A 46 -8.07 3.20 -4.08
C THR A 46 -7.95 4.46 -3.24
N ALA A 47 -9.07 5.15 -2.97
CA ALA A 47 -9.06 6.37 -2.18
C ALA A 47 -8.65 6.06 -0.75
N LEU A 48 -9.26 5.03 -0.14
CA LEU A 48 -8.89 4.54 1.20
C LEU A 48 -7.38 4.23 1.29
N ALA A 49 -6.84 3.51 0.30
CA ALA A 49 -5.43 3.15 0.24
C ALA A 49 -4.50 4.38 0.12
N VAL A 50 -4.84 5.35 -0.72
CA VAL A 50 -4.04 6.56 -0.94
C VAL A 50 -4.09 7.48 0.28
N ASP A 51 -5.25 7.65 0.88
CA ASP A 51 -5.43 8.48 2.07
C ASP A 51 -4.69 7.89 3.27
N ALA A 52 -4.69 6.56 3.42
CA ALA A 52 -3.89 5.89 4.44
C ALA A 52 -2.39 6.17 4.28
N ILE A 53 -1.88 6.22 3.04
CA ILE A 53 -0.49 6.60 2.73
C ILE A 53 -0.24 8.07 3.09
N ILE A 54 -1.14 8.98 2.70
CA ILE A 54 -1.02 10.41 3.01
C ILE A 54 -0.96 10.65 4.52
N ASN A 55 -1.75 9.89 5.30
CA ASN A 55 -1.74 9.99 6.75
C ASN A 55 -0.42 9.53 7.40
N GLN A 56 0.41 8.76 6.68
CA GLN A 56 1.74 8.34 7.15
C GLN A 56 2.89 9.30 6.81
N ARG A 57 2.62 10.47 6.22
CA ARG A 57 3.69 11.39 5.79
C ARG A 57 4.68 11.74 6.92
N ASP A 58 4.19 11.90 8.15
CA ASP A 58 4.97 12.34 9.31
C ASP A 58 5.22 11.22 10.34
N SER A 59 4.76 9.99 10.09
CA SER A 59 4.77 8.90 11.08
C SER A 59 6.05 8.06 11.10
N GLY A 60 7.00 8.38 10.20
CA GLY A 60 8.25 7.64 10.01
C GLY A 60 8.09 6.27 9.33
N ILE A 61 6.87 5.92 8.91
CA ILE A 61 6.57 4.69 8.18
C ILE A 61 6.76 4.95 6.69
N LYS A 62 7.68 4.25 5.99
CA LYS A 62 7.68 4.36 4.51
C LYS A 62 6.46 3.64 3.95
N CYS A 63 5.93 4.16 2.87
CA CYS A 63 4.80 3.56 2.17
C CYS A 63 5.26 3.02 0.83
N ILE A 64 4.63 1.93 0.40
CA ILE A 64 4.83 1.40 -0.95
C ILE A 64 3.46 1.23 -1.59
N TYR A 65 3.27 1.86 -2.74
CA TYR A 65 2.07 1.74 -3.56
C TYR A 65 2.38 0.98 -4.84
N VAL A 66 1.71 -0.16 -5.04
CA VAL A 66 1.92 -1.03 -6.21
C VAL A 66 0.68 -0.96 -7.09
N ALA A 67 0.83 -0.40 -8.30
CA ALA A 67 -0.24 -0.31 -9.28
C ALA A 67 -0.11 -1.40 -10.35
N ILE A 68 -1.01 -2.37 -10.34
CA ILE A 68 -1.01 -3.52 -11.26
C ILE A 68 -2.22 -3.43 -12.20
N GLY A 69 -1.99 -3.50 -13.51
CA GLY A 69 -3.06 -3.54 -14.51
C GLY A 69 -3.93 -2.28 -14.56
N GLN A 70 -3.48 -1.17 -13.99
CA GLN A 70 -4.20 0.10 -14.00
C GLN A 70 -3.85 0.91 -15.26
N LYS A 71 -4.77 1.80 -15.67
CA LYS A 71 -4.50 2.77 -16.75
C LYS A 71 -3.41 3.75 -16.29
N ALA A 72 -2.48 4.09 -17.19
CA ALA A 72 -1.40 5.03 -16.91
C ALA A 72 -1.91 6.40 -16.42
N SER A 73 -3.03 6.88 -16.98
CA SER A 73 -3.68 8.14 -16.54
C SER A 73 -4.18 8.07 -15.10
N THR A 74 -4.75 6.95 -14.67
CA THR A 74 -5.18 6.74 -13.28
C THR A 74 -3.98 6.76 -12.33
N ILE A 75 -2.88 6.14 -12.72
CA ILE A 75 -1.65 6.09 -11.93
C ILE A 75 -1.05 7.50 -11.78
N SER A 76 -0.96 8.25 -12.89
CA SER A 76 -0.47 9.63 -12.88
C SER A 76 -1.30 10.52 -11.95
N ASN A 77 -2.64 10.37 -11.95
CA ASN A 77 -3.50 11.10 -11.03
C ASN A 77 -3.23 10.75 -9.55
N VAL A 78 -2.91 9.49 -9.24
CA VAL A 78 -2.56 9.07 -7.88
C VAL A 78 -1.21 9.66 -7.47
N VAL A 79 -0.20 9.59 -8.33
CA VAL A 79 1.13 10.17 -8.07
C VAL A 79 1.02 11.67 -7.83
N ARG A 80 0.26 12.39 -8.67
CA ARG A 80 0.03 13.83 -8.50
C ARG A 80 -0.64 14.15 -7.17
N LYS A 81 -1.65 13.37 -6.75
CA LYS A 81 -2.28 13.54 -5.44
C LYS A 81 -1.32 13.30 -4.28
N LEU A 82 -0.46 12.29 -4.37
CA LEU A 82 0.57 12.02 -3.36
C LEU A 82 1.58 13.18 -3.28
N GLU A 83 1.94 13.77 -4.41
CA GLU A 83 2.82 14.94 -4.49
C GLU A 83 2.17 16.19 -3.91
N GLU A 84 0.92 16.50 -4.29
CA GLU A 84 0.12 17.62 -3.78
C GLU A 84 -0.03 17.60 -2.25
N HIS A 85 -0.06 16.41 -1.63
CA HIS A 85 -0.18 16.23 -0.19
C HIS A 85 1.17 16.03 0.53
N GLY A 86 2.30 16.10 -0.19
CA GLY A 86 3.65 15.94 0.37
C GLY A 86 3.99 14.51 0.81
N ALA A 87 3.22 13.51 0.38
CA ALA A 87 3.41 12.11 0.78
C ALA A 87 4.36 11.34 -0.15
N LEU A 88 4.72 11.93 -1.31
CA LEU A 88 5.56 11.27 -2.32
C LEU A 88 6.99 11.02 -1.83
N GLU A 89 7.57 11.91 -1.01
CA GLU A 89 8.92 11.74 -0.46
C GLU A 89 9.05 10.50 0.44
N ASN A 90 7.94 10.09 1.04
CA ASN A 90 7.87 8.96 1.95
C ASN A 90 7.30 7.69 1.28
N THR A 91 6.99 7.77 -0.02
CA THR A 91 6.29 6.70 -0.75
C THR A 91 7.05 6.24 -1.99
N ILE A 92 7.25 4.93 -2.11
CA ILE A 92 7.75 4.31 -3.34
C ILE A 92 6.54 3.85 -4.18
N VAL A 93 6.50 4.26 -5.45
CA VAL A 93 5.44 3.86 -6.38
C VAL A 93 5.99 2.86 -7.40
N VAL A 94 5.47 1.63 -7.38
CA VAL A 94 5.80 0.58 -8.35
C VAL A 94 4.65 0.46 -9.34
N VAL A 95 4.96 0.49 -10.63
CA VAL A 95 3.97 0.51 -11.70
C VAL A 95 4.19 -0.68 -12.62
N ALA A 96 3.12 -1.46 -12.80
CA ALA A 96 2.96 -2.40 -13.90
C ALA A 96 1.64 -2.11 -14.60
N SER A 97 1.69 -1.28 -15.65
CA SER A 97 0.51 -0.75 -16.32
C SER A 97 -0.28 -1.82 -17.09
N ALA A 98 -1.53 -1.52 -17.44
CA ALA A 98 -2.37 -2.41 -18.24
C ALA A 98 -1.80 -2.73 -19.65
N SER A 99 -0.90 -1.89 -20.15
CA SER A 99 -0.21 -2.07 -21.44
C SER A 99 1.04 -2.95 -21.36
N GLU A 100 1.54 -3.22 -20.15
CA GLU A 100 2.71 -4.07 -19.95
C GLU A 100 2.37 -5.56 -20.02
N SER A 101 3.41 -6.38 -20.20
CA SER A 101 3.24 -7.83 -20.29
C SER A 101 2.61 -8.42 -19.02
N ALA A 102 1.84 -9.49 -19.18
CA ALA A 102 1.26 -10.22 -18.05
C ALA A 102 2.34 -10.72 -17.06
N ALA A 103 3.54 -11.02 -17.56
CA ALA A 103 4.69 -11.40 -16.73
C ALA A 103 5.12 -10.28 -15.78
N LEU A 104 5.17 -9.02 -16.26
CA LEU A 104 5.49 -7.87 -15.41
C LEU A 104 4.41 -7.62 -14.36
N GLN A 105 3.14 -7.70 -14.74
CA GLN A 105 2.01 -7.55 -13.81
C GLN A 105 2.02 -8.62 -12.72
N TYR A 106 2.41 -9.85 -13.06
CA TYR A 106 2.55 -10.95 -12.11
C TYR A 106 3.73 -10.74 -11.16
N LEU A 107 4.88 -10.27 -11.66
CA LEU A 107 6.10 -10.09 -10.87
C LEU A 107 6.11 -8.81 -10.02
N ALA A 108 5.38 -7.77 -10.42
CA ALA A 108 5.33 -6.49 -9.72
C ALA A 108 5.09 -6.58 -8.20
N PRO A 109 4.08 -7.34 -7.70
CA PRO A 109 3.90 -7.48 -6.25
C PRO A 109 5.06 -8.23 -5.58
N TYR A 110 5.73 -9.17 -6.25
CA TYR A 110 6.87 -9.90 -5.69
C TYR A 110 8.15 -9.05 -5.63
N ALA A 111 8.35 -8.16 -6.59
CA ALA A 111 9.48 -7.22 -6.58
C ALA A 111 9.47 -6.35 -5.32
N VAL A 112 8.26 -5.98 -4.86
CA VAL A 112 8.07 -5.13 -3.67
C VAL A 112 8.38 -5.88 -2.38
N VAL A 113 8.14 -7.19 -2.30
CA VAL A 113 8.38 -8.01 -1.09
C VAL A 113 9.82 -7.86 -0.57
N GLN A 114 10.80 -7.61 -1.44
CA GLN A 114 12.18 -7.37 -1.02
C GLN A 114 12.38 -6.07 -0.22
N TRP A 115 11.53 -5.07 -0.44
CA TRP A 115 11.59 -3.76 0.20
C TRP A 115 10.80 -3.71 1.52
N VAL A 116 9.96 -4.73 1.77
CA VAL A 116 9.02 -4.80 2.91
C VAL A 116 9.71 -4.98 4.25
N ASN A 117 11.00 -5.37 4.28
CA ASN A 117 11.75 -5.52 5.53
C ASN A 117 11.91 -4.22 6.34
N THR A 118 11.42 -3.08 5.82
CA THR A 118 11.58 -1.78 6.45
C THR A 118 10.29 -0.97 6.60
N SER A 119 9.13 -1.35 6.00
CA SER A 119 8.02 -0.39 5.79
C SER A 119 6.64 -0.95 5.38
N VAL A 120 5.56 -0.27 5.80
CA VAL A 120 4.15 -0.66 5.60
C VAL A 120 3.80 -0.66 4.11
N THR A 121 3.34 -1.80 3.62
CA THR A 121 3.01 -2.00 2.21
C THR A 121 1.51 -1.89 2.01
N VAL A 122 1.05 -0.89 1.25
CA VAL A 122 -0.33 -0.82 0.78
C VAL A 122 -0.34 -1.42 -0.63
N VAL A 123 -0.46 -2.76 -0.70
CA VAL A 123 -0.63 -3.47 -1.97
C VAL A 123 -2.08 -3.32 -2.39
N LYS A 124 -2.33 -2.51 -3.41
CA LYS A 124 -3.62 -2.57 -4.12
C LYS A 124 -3.60 -3.79 -5.03
N MET A 125 -4.16 -4.89 -4.53
CA MET A 125 -4.62 -5.99 -5.37
C MET A 125 -6.10 -5.73 -5.68
N LEU A 126 -6.48 -5.76 -6.96
CA LEU A 126 -7.83 -5.61 -7.55
C LEU A 126 -8.23 -4.21 -8.04
#